data_AF-A0A2W4SYS4-F1
#
_entry.id   AF-A0A2W4SYS4-F1
#
_cell.length_a   1.000
_cell.length_b   1.000
_cell.length_c   1.000
_cell.angle_alpha   90.00
_cell.angle_beta   90.00
_cell.angle_gamma   90.00
#
_symmetry.space_group_name_H-M   'P 1'
#
loop_
_entity.id
_entity.type
_entity.pdbx_description
1 polymer ?
#
loop_
_entity_poly.entity_id
_entity_poly.type
_entity_poly.pdbx_seq_one_letter_code
_entity_poly.pdbx_strand_id
1 'polypeptide(L)'
;MVACPNFKVTSNGAILKPNPNKTTTVLGRFNTDMDRIINNELKMPKNTDFGPKQGGFNALNVPDDMYKNPTQFWDEINKPFLEKAIQRGDDILMASDPTAASNLFNADGSLTGFGREVEHLYKNGFQYDQITKSMIK
;
A
#
# COMPACT_ATOMS: atom_id res chain seq x y z
N MET A 1 -32.66 -7.79 -4.10
CA MET A 1 -31.63 -7.32 -3.15
C MET A 1 -30.29 -7.61 -3.80
N VAL A 2 -29.54 -6.57 -4.19
CA VAL A 2 -28.17 -6.73 -4.71
C VAL A 2 -27.31 -7.12 -3.51
N ALA A 3 -26.66 -8.29 -3.56
CA ALA A 3 -25.72 -8.69 -2.52
C ALA A 3 -24.70 -7.56 -2.32
N CYS A 4 -24.54 -7.08 -1.08
CA CYS A 4 -23.42 -6.19 -0.75
C CYS A 4 -22.15 -6.87 -1.27
N PRO A 5 -21.29 -6.17 -2.03
CA PRO A 5 -20.02 -6.76 -2.45
C PRO A 5 -19.32 -7.26 -1.19
N ASN A 6 -18.80 -8.49 -1.23
CA ASN A 6 -18.01 -9.07 -0.15
C ASN A 6 -16.71 -8.26 0.01
N PHE A 7 -16.80 -7.07 0.62
CA PHE A 7 -15.65 -6.24 0.88
C PHE A 7 -14.72 -6.99 1.83
N LYS A 8 -13.43 -6.94 1.54
CA LYS A 8 -12.40 -7.47 2.43
C LYS A 8 -11.97 -6.36 3.37
N VAL A 9 -11.93 -6.69 4.65
CA VAL A 9 -11.62 -5.75 5.74
C VAL A 9 -10.23 -6.10 6.27
N THR A 10 -9.39 -5.08 6.41
CA THR A 10 -8.02 -5.24 6.88
C THR A 10 -7.93 -5.16 8.40
N SER A 11 -6.75 -5.43 8.97
CA SER A 11 -6.52 -5.43 10.42
C SER A 11 -6.92 -4.12 11.12
N ASN A 12 -6.85 -2.98 10.41
CA ASN A 12 -7.20 -1.65 10.93
C ASN A 12 -8.63 -1.20 10.56
N GLY A 13 -9.43 -2.07 9.93
CA GLY A 13 -10.78 -1.78 9.48
C GLY A 13 -10.88 -1.10 8.10
N ALA A 14 -9.77 -0.94 7.35
CA ALA A 14 -9.84 -0.43 5.99
C ALA A 14 -10.61 -1.41 5.09
N ILE A 15 -11.39 -0.86 4.17
CA ILE A 15 -12.24 -1.62 3.25
C ILE A 15 -11.57 -1.60 1.88
N LEU A 16 -11.25 -2.76 1.32
CA LEU A 16 -10.76 -2.87 -0.05
C LEU A 16 -11.91 -2.60 -1.04
N LYS A 17 -12.09 -1.32 -1.36
CA LYS A 17 -13.07 -0.85 -2.33
C LYS A 17 -12.36 0.07 -3.33
N PRO A 18 -12.26 -0.32 -4.62
CA PRO A 18 -11.57 0.52 -5.59
C PRO A 18 -12.43 1.73 -5.95
N ASN A 19 -11.77 2.82 -6.30
CA ASN A 19 -12.43 3.99 -6.86
C ASN A 19 -12.71 3.75 -8.36
N PRO A 20 -13.96 3.82 -8.85
CA PRO A 20 -14.27 3.58 -10.26
C PRO A 20 -13.62 4.59 -11.23
N ASN A 21 -13.17 5.74 -10.73
CA ASN A 21 -12.63 6.83 -11.54
C ASN A 21 -11.10 6.98 -11.42
N LYS A 22 -10.46 6.19 -10.55
CA LYS A 22 -9.02 6.30 -10.27
C LYS A 22 -8.39 4.94 -10.02
N THR A 23 -7.07 4.92 -9.95
CA THR A 23 -6.35 3.79 -9.34
C THR A 23 -6.39 3.93 -7.82
N THR A 24 -6.59 2.84 -7.10
CA THR A 24 -6.38 2.79 -5.65
C THR A 24 -5.07 2.07 -5.36
N THR A 25 -4.08 2.78 -4.83
CA THR A 25 -2.82 2.17 -4.38
C THR A 25 -2.95 1.73 -2.93
N VAL A 26 -2.72 0.45 -2.66
CA VAL A 26 -2.85 -0.16 -1.33
C VAL A 26 -1.45 -0.34 -0.73
N LEU A 27 -1.23 0.25 0.44
CA LEU A 27 0.02 0.16 1.20
C LEU A 27 -0.24 -0.52 2.56
N GLY A 28 0.72 -1.29 3.04
CA GLY A 28 0.56 -2.01 4.30
C GLY A 28 1.81 -2.79 4.70
N ARG A 29 1.87 -3.20 5.96
CA ARG A 29 2.93 -4.08 6.47
C ARG A 29 2.69 -5.49 5.93
N PHE A 30 3.72 -6.08 5.32
CA PHE A 30 3.60 -7.35 4.60
C PHE A 30 3.03 -8.49 5.46
N ASN A 31 3.62 -8.71 6.63
CA ASN A 31 3.19 -9.75 7.55
C ASN A 31 1.92 -9.41 8.36
N THR A 32 1.38 -8.19 8.24
CA THR A 32 0.13 -7.80 8.90
C THR A 32 -1.06 -7.98 7.95
N ASP A 33 -0.98 -7.43 6.73
CA ASP A 33 -2.08 -7.45 5.78
C ASP A 33 -1.68 -7.78 4.34
N MET A 34 -0.54 -7.27 3.83
CA MET A 34 -0.32 -7.32 2.38
C MET A 34 -0.14 -8.72 1.83
N ASP A 35 0.42 -9.68 2.58
CA ASP A 35 0.50 -11.08 2.15
C ASP A 35 -0.89 -11.66 1.84
N ARG A 36 -1.83 -11.53 2.80
CA ARG A 36 -3.22 -11.96 2.63
C ARG A 36 -3.90 -11.22 1.47
N ILE A 37 -3.70 -9.91 1.38
CA ILE A 37 -4.32 -9.07 0.34
C ILE A 37 -3.83 -9.49 -1.05
N ILE A 38 -2.52 -9.59 -1.23
CA ILE A 38 -1.89 -9.91 -2.51
C ILE A 38 -2.20 -11.34 -2.92
N ASN A 39 -2.04 -12.31 -2.02
CA ASN A 39 -2.05 -13.73 -2.38
C ASN A 39 -3.45 -14.36 -2.33
N ASN A 40 -4.35 -13.88 -1.45
CA ASN A 40 -5.64 -14.52 -1.22
C ASN A 40 -6.83 -13.68 -1.68
N GLU A 41 -6.83 -12.38 -1.37
CA GLU A 41 -8.00 -11.52 -1.58
C GLU A 41 -8.08 -10.93 -2.98
N LEU A 42 -6.99 -10.29 -3.42
CA LEU A 42 -6.90 -9.64 -4.73
C LEU A 42 -6.16 -10.49 -5.76
N LYS A 43 -5.41 -11.52 -5.31
CA LYS A 43 -4.63 -12.44 -6.16
C LYS A 43 -3.77 -11.70 -7.19
N MET A 44 -3.04 -10.70 -6.73
CA MET A 44 -2.25 -9.81 -7.58
C MET A 44 -0.94 -10.50 -7.98
N PRO A 45 -0.76 -10.93 -9.24
CA PRO A 45 0.47 -11.60 -9.65
C PRO A 45 1.66 -10.65 -9.57
N LYS A 46 2.85 -11.22 -9.41
CA LYS A 46 4.09 -10.45 -9.46
C LYS A 46 4.24 -9.78 -10.82
N ASN A 47 4.53 -8.49 -10.85
CA ASN A 47 4.70 -7.72 -12.08
C ASN A 47 5.57 -6.48 -11.84
N THR A 48 5.95 -5.81 -12.92
CA THR A 48 6.67 -4.53 -12.91
C THR A 48 5.87 -3.40 -13.57
N ASP A 49 4.67 -3.70 -14.06
CA ASP A 49 3.75 -2.73 -14.65
C ASP A 49 2.76 -2.20 -13.61
N PHE A 50 3.12 -1.05 -13.05
CA PHE A 50 2.31 -0.29 -12.11
C PHE A 50 1.70 0.95 -12.77
N GLY A 51 1.32 0.85 -14.04
CA GLY A 51 0.54 1.88 -14.73
C GLY A 51 -0.83 2.15 -14.08
N PRO A 52 -1.59 3.13 -14.60
CA PRO A 52 -2.94 3.41 -14.14
C PRO A 52 -3.86 2.18 -14.26
N LYS A 53 -4.65 1.91 -13.21
CA LYS A 53 -5.67 0.86 -13.18
C LYS A 53 -6.98 1.46 -12.68
N GLN A 54 -7.65 2.21 -13.55
CA GLN A 54 -8.93 2.84 -13.22
C GLN A 54 -9.95 1.78 -12.77
N GLY A 55 -10.59 1.99 -11.61
CA GLY A 55 -11.52 1.03 -11.04
C GLY A 55 -10.85 -0.19 -10.39
N GLY A 56 -9.52 -0.20 -10.30
CA GLY A 56 -8.73 -1.30 -9.80
C GLY A 56 -7.68 -0.88 -8.76
N PHE A 57 -6.86 -1.86 -8.38
CA PHE A 57 -5.84 -1.70 -7.35
C PHE A 57 -4.42 -1.78 -7.91
N ASN A 58 -3.52 -1.00 -7.30
CA ASN A 58 -2.09 -1.21 -7.36
C ASN A 58 -1.56 -1.56 -5.95
N ALA A 59 -0.60 -2.47 -5.91
CA ALA A 59 0.16 -2.84 -4.73
C ALA A 59 1.55 -3.28 -5.21
N LEU A 60 2.59 -2.95 -4.46
CA LEU A 60 3.95 -3.33 -4.84
C LEU A 60 4.12 -4.84 -4.64
N ASN A 61 4.14 -5.59 -5.73
CA ASN A 61 4.40 -7.03 -5.76
C ASN A 61 5.29 -7.36 -6.96
N VAL A 62 6.60 -7.23 -6.80
CA VAL A 62 7.58 -7.49 -7.85
C VAL A 62 8.15 -8.90 -7.73
N PRO A 63 8.79 -9.45 -8.79
CA PRO A 63 9.62 -10.66 -8.69
C PRO A 63 10.64 -10.60 -7.54
N ASP A 64 10.87 -11.74 -6.86
CA ASP A 64 11.70 -11.80 -5.65
C ASP A 64 13.18 -11.48 -5.93
N ASP A 65 13.67 -11.80 -7.13
CA ASP A 65 15.03 -11.53 -7.59
C ASP A 65 15.35 -10.03 -7.74
N MET A 66 14.33 -9.19 -7.73
CA MET A 66 14.48 -7.73 -7.70
C MET A 66 14.85 -7.20 -6.31
N TYR A 67 14.67 -7.99 -5.24
CA TYR A 67 15.11 -7.63 -3.90
C TYR A 67 16.54 -8.10 -3.66
N LYS A 68 17.48 -7.15 -3.58
CA LYS A 68 18.89 -7.46 -3.22
C LYS A 68 19.21 -7.09 -1.78
N ASN A 69 18.76 -5.91 -1.36
CA ASN A 69 18.90 -5.42 0.02
C ASN A 69 17.89 -4.29 0.27
N PRO A 70 17.64 -3.91 1.54
CA PRO A 70 16.64 -2.90 1.87
C PRO A 70 16.88 -1.52 1.25
N THR A 71 18.13 -1.09 1.10
CA THR A 71 18.47 0.23 0.55
C THR A 71 18.21 0.27 -0.94
N GLN A 72 18.77 -0.69 -1.68
CA GLN A 72 18.53 -0.84 -3.11
C GLN A 72 17.04 -0.96 -3.44
N PHE A 73 16.32 -1.82 -2.70
CA PHE A 73 14.89 -2.02 -2.96
C PHE A 73 14.08 -0.75 -2.73
N TRP A 74 14.42 0.02 -1.70
CA TRP A 74 13.78 1.30 -1.45
C TRP A 74 14.04 2.31 -2.57
N ASP A 75 15.31 2.52 -2.92
CA ASP A 75 15.72 3.57 -3.86
C ASP A 75 15.31 3.28 -5.30
N GLU A 76 15.39 2.02 -5.73
CA GLU A 76 15.18 1.63 -7.13
C GLU A 76 13.76 1.14 -7.44
N ILE A 77 13.01 0.67 -6.43
CA ILE A 77 11.73 -0.03 -6.66
C ILE A 77 10.59 0.61 -5.88
N ASN A 78 10.66 0.61 -4.54
CA ASN A 78 9.52 1.03 -3.72
C ASN A 78 9.25 2.53 -3.85
N LYS A 79 10.25 3.38 -3.61
CA LYS A 79 10.07 4.83 -3.71
C LYS A 79 9.62 5.26 -5.11
N PRO A 80 10.21 4.78 -6.22
CA PRO A 80 9.69 5.09 -7.56
C PRO A 80 8.25 4.62 -7.81
N PHE A 81 7.85 3.46 -7.27
CA PHE A 81 6.46 3.00 -7.33
C PHE A 81 5.52 3.98 -6.61
N LEU A 82 5.87 4.39 -5.39
CA LEU A 82 5.09 5.30 -4.57
C LEU A 82 5.01 6.71 -5.20
N GLU A 83 6.12 7.24 -5.70
CA GLU A 83 6.15 8.55 -6.38
C GLU A 83 5.27 8.55 -7.64
N LYS A 84 5.23 7.45 -8.40
CA LYS A 84 4.31 7.33 -9.53
C LYS A 84 2.84 7.30 -9.10
N ALA A 85 2.52 6.66 -7.97
CA ALA A 85 1.16 6.68 -7.42
C ALA A 85 0.75 8.11 -7.00
N ILE A 86 1.65 8.84 -6.33
CA ILE A 86 1.45 10.25 -5.96
C ILE A 86 1.26 11.12 -7.22
N GLN A 87 2.12 10.96 -8.23
CA GLN A 87 2.06 11.74 -9.47
C GLN A 87 0.74 11.53 -10.23
N ARG A 88 0.23 10.30 -10.26
CA ARG A 88 -1.06 9.98 -10.88
C ARG A 88 -2.27 10.49 -10.10
N GLY A 89 -2.09 10.86 -8.83
CA GLY A 89 -3.20 11.20 -7.93
C GLY A 89 -4.04 9.98 -7.55
N ASP A 90 -3.41 8.80 -7.44
CA ASP A 90 -4.03 7.59 -6.94
C ASP A 90 -4.64 7.84 -5.56
N ASP A 91 -5.75 7.17 -5.24
CA ASP A 91 -6.19 7.10 -3.85
C ASP A 91 -5.24 6.17 -3.09
N ILE A 92 -4.66 6.63 -1.98
CA ILE A 92 -3.66 5.86 -1.21
C ILE A 92 -4.34 5.28 0.04
N LEU A 93 -4.72 4.01 -0.03
CA LEU A 93 -5.38 3.27 1.05
C LEU A 93 -4.35 2.58 1.95
N MET A 94 -4.50 2.75 3.27
CA MET A 94 -3.61 2.16 4.27
C MET A 94 -4.24 0.89 4.84
N ALA A 95 -3.83 -0.27 4.32
CA ALA A 95 -4.33 -1.57 4.76
C ALA A 95 -3.93 -1.89 6.21
N SER A 96 -2.71 -1.53 6.60
CA SER A 96 -2.24 -1.62 7.99
C SER A 96 -2.26 -0.25 8.65
N ASP A 97 -2.46 -0.20 9.97
CA ASP A 97 -2.51 1.06 10.72
C ASP A 97 -1.13 1.76 10.75
N PRO A 98 -0.96 2.95 10.14
CA PRO A 98 0.31 3.69 10.17
C PRO A 98 0.53 4.45 11.48
N THR A 99 -0.38 4.37 12.45
CA THR A 99 -0.19 4.91 13.81
C THR A 99 0.36 3.87 14.79
N ALA A 100 0.28 2.58 14.43
CA ALA A 100 0.83 1.49 15.22
C ALA A 100 2.33 1.32 14.97
N ALA A 101 3.15 1.57 15.98
CA ALA A 101 4.62 1.47 15.87
C ALA A 101 5.10 0.08 15.38
N SER A 102 4.39 -0.99 15.73
CA SER A 102 4.70 -2.36 15.28
C SER A 102 4.57 -2.57 13.77
N ASN A 103 3.81 -1.73 13.07
CA ASN A 103 3.75 -1.74 11.60
C ASN A 103 4.89 -0.92 10.98
N LEU A 104 5.34 0.14 11.64
CA LEU A 104 6.33 1.09 11.12
C LEU A 104 7.77 0.68 11.39
N PHE A 105 8.04 -0.01 12.50
CA PHE A 105 9.38 -0.32 12.96
C PHE A 105 9.61 -1.83 13.09
N ASN A 106 10.82 -2.27 12.77
CA ASN A 106 11.33 -3.59 13.13
C ASN A 106 11.76 -3.60 14.61
N ALA A 107 12.04 -4.78 15.15
CA ALA A 107 12.45 -4.94 16.55
C ALA A 107 13.78 -4.22 16.90
N ASP A 108 14.65 -4.02 15.91
CA ASP A 108 15.92 -3.28 16.04
C ASP A 108 15.74 -1.75 15.96
N GLY A 109 14.49 -1.26 15.82
CA GLY A 109 14.16 0.15 15.69
C GLY A 109 14.32 0.71 14.28
N SER A 110 14.75 -0.08 13.30
CA SER A 110 14.80 0.36 11.90
C SER A 110 13.38 0.46 11.32
N LEU A 111 13.17 1.36 10.35
CA LEU A 111 11.91 1.39 9.61
C LEU A 111 11.70 0.10 8.80
N THR A 112 10.45 -0.34 8.75
CA THR A 112 9.97 -1.36 7.81
C THR A 112 9.85 -0.75 6.40
N GLY A 113 9.64 -1.57 5.36
CA GLY A 113 9.30 -1.06 4.03
C GLY A 113 8.06 -0.13 4.08
N PHE A 114 7.01 -0.58 4.77
CA PHE A 114 5.81 0.22 5.03
C PHE A 114 6.10 1.50 5.85
N GLY A 115 6.98 1.41 6.84
CA GLY A 115 7.43 2.57 7.62
C GLY A 115 8.11 3.63 6.75
N ARG A 116 8.95 3.20 5.79
CA ARG A 116 9.56 4.11 4.81
C ARG A 116 8.52 4.75 3.87
N GLU A 117 7.52 4.00 3.43
CA GLU A 117 6.39 4.52 2.62
C GLU A 117 5.61 5.60 3.38
N VAL A 118 5.24 5.32 4.64
CA VAL A 118 4.53 6.27 5.52
C VAL A 118 5.35 7.54 5.76
N GLU A 119 6.64 7.39 6.09
CA GLU A 119 7.53 8.53 6.29
C GLU A 119 7.65 9.39 5.02
N HIS A 120 7.76 8.75 3.85
CA HIS A 120 7.84 9.45 2.57
C HIS A 120 6.55 10.21 2.24
N LEU A 121 5.38 9.64 2.53
CA LEU A 121 4.09 10.31 2.35
C LEU A 121 3.96 11.54 3.24
N TYR A 122 4.33 11.43 4.52
CA TYR A 122 4.33 12.57 5.44
C TYR A 122 5.29 13.68 4.98
N LYS A 123 6.49 13.33 4.51
CA LYS A 123 7.44 14.30 3.92
C LYS A 123 6.88 15.00 2.66
N ASN A 124 5.94 14.37 1.96
CA ASN A 124 5.26 14.92 0.79
C ASN A 124 3.94 15.65 1.11
N GLY A 125 3.66 15.88 2.41
CA GLY A 125 2.51 16.64 2.88
C GLY A 125 1.22 15.83 3.02
N PHE A 126 1.26 14.51 2.87
CA PHE A 126 0.11 13.67 3.18
C PHE A 126 -0.07 13.55 4.70
N GLN A 127 -1.30 13.27 5.10
CA GLN A 127 -1.72 12.98 6.47
C GLN A 127 -2.63 11.76 6.45
N TYR A 128 -2.53 10.92 7.49
CA TYR A 128 -3.40 9.77 7.62
C TYR A 128 -4.76 10.19 8.16
N ASP A 129 -5.81 9.96 7.37
CA ASP A 129 -7.18 10.09 7.81
C ASP A 129 -7.67 8.78 8.43
N GLN A 130 -7.92 8.81 9.74
CA GLN A 130 -8.40 7.66 10.50
C GLN A 130 -9.82 7.24 10.13
N ILE A 131 -10.62 8.11 9.51
CA ILE A 131 -12.00 7.81 9.09
C ILE A 131 -11.98 6.99 7.81
N THR A 132 -11.33 7.51 6.76
CA THR A 132 -11.27 6.83 5.46
C THR A 132 -10.15 5.79 5.35
N LYS A 133 -9.29 5.69 6.38
CA LYS A 133 -8.11 4.80 6.41
C LYS A 133 -7.16 5.05 5.24
N SER A 134 -7.08 6.29 4.79
CA SER A 134 -6.33 6.69 3.59
C SER A 134 -5.37 7.82 3.92
N MET A 135 -4.36 8.00 3.06
CA MET A 135 -3.47 9.16 3.09
C MET A 135 -4.07 10.26 2.22
N ILE A 136 -4.33 11.42 2.82
CA ILE A 136 -4.92 12.60 2.18
C ILE A 136 -3.93 13.75 2.20
N LYS A 137 -3.99 14.65 1.22
CA LYS A 137 -3.15 15.84 1.15
C LYS A 137 -4.00 17.09 1.27
#